data_AF-A0A238DA76-F1
#
_entry.id   AF-A0A238DA76-F1
#
_cell.length_a   1.000
_cell.length_b   1.000
_cell.length_c   1.000
_cell.angle_alpha   90.00
_cell.angle_beta   90.00
_cell.angle_gamma   90.00
#
_symmetry.space_group_name_H-M   'P 1'
#
loop_
_entity.id
_entity.type
_entity.pdbx_description
1 polymer ?
#
loop_
_entity_poly.entity_id
_entity_poly.type
_entity_poly.pdbx_seq_one_letter_code
_entity_poly.pdbx_strand_id
1 'polypeptide(L)'
;IARKSVDQPVQTGYKAVDSMIPIGRGQRELIIGDRQIGKTALAIDSIINQRDSGIFSIYVAIGQKASTIANVVRKLEEHGALANTIVVVASASESAALQYLAPYAGCAMGEYFRDRGEDALIVYDDLSKQAVAYRQISLLLKRPPGREAYPGDVFYLHSRLLERAARVSEAYVEAFTNGEGKGKTGSLTALPIIETQAGDVSAFVPTNVISITDGQIFLQTELFNAGVRPAVDPGISVSRVGGSAQTKIVKKLSGGIRTALAQYRELAALAQFSSDLDETTKKQLDHGQKVTELMKQKQ
;
A
#
# COMPACT_ATOMS: atom_id res chain seq x y z
N ILE A 1 -26.28 0.30 -9.56
CA ILE A 1 -24.95 0.88 -9.29
C ILE A 1 -23.97 -0.26 -9.08
N ALA A 2 -22.81 -0.25 -9.75
CA ALA A 2 -21.87 -1.38 -9.77
C ALA A 2 -20.91 -1.45 -8.56
N ARG A 3 -20.65 -0.34 -7.86
CA ARG A 3 -19.77 -0.31 -6.67
C ARG A 3 -20.57 -0.44 -5.37
N LYS A 4 -19.91 -0.93 -4.33
CA LYS A 4 -20.38 -0.94 -2.93
C LYS A 4 -19.32 -0.33 -2.01
N SER A 5 -19.74 0.34 -0.94
CA SER A 5 -18.82 0.91 0.05
C SER A 5 -17.96 -0.16 0.73
N VAL A 6 -16.75 0.23 1.14
CA VAL A 6 -15.78 -0.65 1.82
C VAL A 6 -16.13 -0.76 3.32
N ASP A 7 -16.40 -1.98 3.80
CA ASP A 7 -16.79 -2.27 5.19
C ASP A 7 -16.09 -3.50 5.82
N GLN A 8 -15.26 -4.21 5.05
CA GLN A 8 -14.54 -5.40 5.51
C GLN A 8 -13.04 -5.10 5.61
N PRO A 9 -12.37 -5.54 6.70
CA PRO A 9 -10.94 -5.32 6.87
C PRO A 9 -10.08 -6.25 5.98
N VAL A 10 -8.90 -5.76 5.64
CA VAL A 10 -7.73 -6.54 5.21
C VAL A 10 -6.65 -6.31 6.25
N GLN A 11 -6.34 -7.35 7.04
CA GLN A 11 -5.36 -7.25 8.13
C GLN A 11 -3.96 -7.43 7.56
N THR A 12 -3.07 -6.48 7.78
CA THR A 12 -1.66 -6.55 7.32
C THR A 12 -0.80 -7.41 8.24
N GLY A 13 -1.21 -7.56 9.50
CA GLY A 13 -0.41 -8.22 10.54
C GLY A 13 0.51 -7.25 11.29
N TYR A 14 0.62 -5.99 10.84
CA TYR A 14 1.39 -4.96 11.52
C TYR A 14 0.49 -4.11 12.42
N LYS A 15 0.78 -4.11 13.73
CA LYS A 15 0.05 -3.29 14.71
C LYS A 15 -0.01 -1.83 14.31
N ALA A 16 1.10 -1.28 13.83
CA ALA A 16 1.19 0.13 13.45
C ALA A 16 0.23 0.49 12.31
N VAL A 17 0.06 -0.40 11.33
CA VAL A 17 -0.82 -0.16 10.18
C VAL A 17 -2.26 -0.48 10.54
N ASP A 18 -2.54 -1.69 11.05
CA ASP A 18 -3.91 -2.14 11.31
C ASP A 18 -4.66 -1.28 12.36
N SER A 19 -3.91 -0.63 13.27
CA SER A 19 -4.48 0.28 14.28
C SER A 19 -4.65 1.72 13.79
N MET A 20 -3.67 2.28 13.06
CA MET A 20 -3.65 3.70 12.69
C MET A 20 -4.14 3.99 11.28
N ILE A 21 -3.88 3.07 10.35
CA ILE A 21 -4.07 3.22 8.90
C ILE A 21 -4.74 1.94 8.37
N PRO A 22 -5.99 1.67 8.79
CA PRO A 22 -6.66 0.43 8.42
C PRO A 22 -6.92 0.34 6.92
N ILE A 23 -6.78 -0.87 6.38
CA ILE A 23 -6.97 -1.18 4.96
C ILE A 23 -8.23 -2.04 4.81
N GLY A 24 -9.11 -1.67 3.89
CA GLY A 24 -10.35 -2.39 3.62
C GLY A 24 -10.37 -3.15 2.29
N ARG A 25 -11.34 -4.07 2.16
CA ARG A 25 -11.60 -4.87 0.96
C ARG A 25 -12.11 -3.98 -0.18
N GLY A 26 -11.31 -3.82 -1.23
CA GLY A 26 -11.54 -2.91 -2.36
C GLY A 26 -10.91 -1.52 -2.20
N GLN A 27 -10.10 -1.28 -1.16
CA GLN A 27 -9.37 -0.02 -0.94
C GLN A 27 -8.07 0.02 -1.74
N ARG A 28 -7.60 1.23 -2.05
CA ARG A 28 -6.27 1.49 -2.60
C ARG A 28 -5.42 2.20 -1.56
N GLU A 29 -4.40 1.54 -1.02
CA GLU A 29 -3.56 2.12 0.03
C GLU A 29 -2.10 2.20 -0.44
N LEU A 30 -1.59 3.41 -0.66
CA LEU A 30 -0.23 3.63 -1.17
C LEU A 30 0.82 3.29 -0.12
N ILE A 31 1.86 2.54 -0.47
CA ILE A 31 3.08 2.41 0.35
C ILE A 31 4.16 3.26 -0.29
N ILE A 32 4.57 4.33 0.38
CA ILE A 32 5.47 5.34 -0.20
C ILE A 32 6.64 5.64 0.74
N GLY A 33 7.83 5.82 0.16
CA GLY A 33 9.01 6.31 0.85
C GLY A 33 10.30 5.96 0.11
N ASP A 34 11.44 6.29 0.72
CA ASP A 34 12.75 6.12 0.10
C ASP A 34 13.15 4.65 -0.07
N ARG A 35 14.19 4.43 -0.87
CA ARG A 35 14.79 3.11 -1.06
C ARG A 35 15.19 2.47 0.28
N GLN A 36 15.03 1.14 0.39
CA GLN A 36 15.56 0.32 1.49
C GLN A 36 15.02 0.59 2.91
N ILE A 37 13.79 1.12 3.04
CA ILE A 37 13.17 1.37 4.36
C ILE A 37 11.98 0.45 4.69
N GLY A 38 11.88 -0.70 4.01
CA GLY A 38 10.89 -1.74 4.34
C GLY A 38 9.58 -1.72 3.55
N LYS A 39 9.47 -0.98 2.43
CA LYS A 39 8.26 -0.95 1.58
C LYS A 39 7.84 -2.35 1.11
N THR A 40 8.75 -3.07 0.47
CA THR A 40 8.52 -4.43 -0.03
C THR A 40 8.28 -5.43 1.10
N ALA A 41 8.95 -5.26 2.25
CA ALA A 41 8.72 -6.10 3.43
C ALA A 41 7.27 -5.97 3.92
N LEU A 42 6.81 -4.74 4.17
CA LEU A 42 5.44 -4.46 4.58
C LEU A 42 4.39 -5.07 3.61
N ALA A 43 4.63 -4.95 2.31
CA ALA A 43 3.73 -5.48 1.29
C ALA A 43 3.70 -7.02 1.26
N ILE A 44 4.86 -7.68 1.36
CA ILE A 44 4.96 -9.15 1.37
C ILE A 44 4.36 -9.72 2.65
N ASP A 45 4.63 -9.12 3.80
CA ASP A 45 4.06 -9.60 5.07
C ASP A 45 2.53 -9.46 5.06
N SER A 46 2.01 -8.39 4.42
CA SER A 46 0.57 -8.25 4.19
C SER A 46 0.01 -9.39 3.36
N ILE A 47 0.73 -9.86 2.33
CA ILE A 47 0.38 -11.05 1.54
C ILE A 47 0.46 -12.32 2.40
N ILE A 48 1.54 -12.50 3.17
CA ILE A 48 1.73 -13.68 4.03
C ILE A 48 0.59 -13.79 5.04
N ASN A 49 0.13 -12.67 5.59
CA ASN A 49 -0.99 -12.64 6.53
C ASN A 49 -2.35 -13.04 5.88
N GLN A 50 -2.43 -13.10 4.55
CA GLN A 50 -3.64 -13.55 3.84
C GLN A 50 -3.68 -15.06 3.54
N ARG A 51 -2.64 -15.83 3.89
CA ARG A 51 -2.55 -17.26 3.52
C ARG A 51 -3.81 -18.08 3.88
N ASP A 52 -4.48 -17.74 4.97
CA ASP A 52 -5.65 -18.45 5.50
C ASP A 52 -6.91 -17.54 5.60
N SER A 53 -6.89 -16.33 5.03
CA SER A 53 -7.97 -15.34 5.19
C SER A 53 -9.07 -15.43 4.13
N GLY A 54 -8.88 -16.30 3.12
CA GLY A 54 -9.75 -16.40 1.95
C GLY A 54 -9.58 -15.26 0.94
N ILE A 55 -8.50 -14.47 1.06
CA ILE A 55 -8.15 -13.40 0.12
C ILE A 55 -7.00 -13.91 -0.77
N PHE A 56 -7.23 -14.00 -2.08
CA PHE A 56 -6.18 -14.37 -3.04
C PHE A 56 -5.18 -13.23 -3.20
N SER A 57 -3.89 -13.56 -3.22
CA SER A 57 -2.85 -12.54 -3.32
C SER A 57 -2.20 -12.49 -4.70
N ILE A 58 -1.78 -11.31 -5.13
CA ILE A 58 -1.07 -11.09 -6.39
C ILE A 58 0.09 -10.14 -6.13
N TYR A 59 1.29 -10.56 -6.46
CA TYR A 59 2.50 -9.73 -6.36
C TYR A 59 3.05 -9.45 -7.76
N VAL A 60 3.07 -8.19 -8.16
CA VAL A 60 3.58 -7.74 -9.46
C VAL A 60 4.93 -7.06 -9.28
N ALA A 61 6.01 -7.72 -9.68
CA ALA A 61 7.35 -7.17 -9.69
C ALA A 61 7.65 -6.46 -11.01
N ILE A 62 7.96 -5.17 -10.94
CA ILE A 62 8.15 -4.26 -12.07
C ILE A 62 9.56 -3.68 -11.98
N GLY A 63 10.42 -3.97 -12.95
CA GLY A 63 11.79 -3.49 -13.01
C GLY A 63 12.64 -3.89 -11.80
N GLN A 64 12.26 -4.94 -11.06
CA GLN A 64 13.02 -5.43 -9.91
C GLN A 64 14.19 -6.32 -10.35
N LYS A 65 15.22 -6.41 -9.52
CA LYS A 65 16.33 -7.35 -9.75
C LYS A 65 15.81 -8.78 -9.63
N ALA A 66 16.20 -9.66 -10.56
CA ALA A 66 15.79 -11.06 -10.54
C ALA A 66 16.12 -11.77 -9.22
N SER A 67 17.28 -11.48 -8.62
CA SER A 67 17.66 -12.01 -7.31
C SER A 67 16.76 -11.55 -6.16
N THR A 68 16.30 -10.29 -6.18
CA THR A 68 15.32 -9.79 -5.22
C THR A 68 14.00 -10.54 -5.37
N ILE A 69 13.51 -10.69 -6.60
CA ILE A 69 12.27 -11.42 -6.88
C ILE A 69 12.35 -12.87 -6.40
N ALA A 70 13.44 -13.58 -6.72
CA ALA A 70 13.65 -14.95 -6.26
C ALA A 70 13.64 -15.06 -4.72
N ASN A 71 14.24 -14.10 -4.03
CA ASN A 71 14.20 -14.05 -2.56
C ASN A 71 12.77 -13.83 -2.02
N VAL A 72 11.96 -12.99 -2.69
CA VAL A 72 10.56 -12.77 -2.32
C VAL A 72 9.74 -14.05 -2.50
N VAL A 73 9.84 -14.71 -3.66
CA VAL A 73 9.14 -15.97 -3.92
C VAL A 73 9.52 -17.04 -2.90
N ARG A 74 10.82 -17.20 -2.62
CA ARG A 74 11.29 -18.13 -1.60
C ARG A 74 10.71 -17.80 -0.22
N LYS A 75 10.61 -16.52 0.15
CA LYS A 75 10.01 -16.11 1.44
C LYS A 75 8.51 -16.40 1.51
N LEU A 76 7.79 -16.18 0.41
CA LEU A 76 6.37 -16.55 0.30
C LEU A 76 6.18 -18.07 0.43
N GLU A 77 7.08 -18.86 -0.14
CA GLU A 77 7.06 -20.33 -0.04
C GLU A 77 7.41 -20.81 1.37
N GLU A 78 8.49 -20.28 1.97
CA GLU A 78 8.92 -20.58 3.35
C GLU A 78 7.80 -20.35 4.39
N HIS A 79 6.93 -19.36 4.15
CA HIS A 79 5.82 -19.02 5.04
C HIS A 79 4.46 -19.58 4.59
N GLY A 80 4.45 -20.46 3.57
CA GLY A 80 3.25 -21.14 3.08
C GLY A 80 2.26 -20.25 2.34
N ALA A 81 2.63 -19.03 1.97
CA ALA A 81 1.76 -18.06 1.30
C ALA A 81 1.76 -18.19 -0.24
N LEU A 82 2.79 -18.82 -0.82
CA LEU A 82 2.94 -18.93 -2.28
C LEU A 82 1.77 -19.69 -2.94
N ALA A 83 1.21 -20.71 -2.28
CA ALA A 83 0.08 -21.46 -2.82
C ALA A 83 -1.19 -20.59 -3.04
N ASN A 84 -1.30 -19.49 -2.29
CA ASN A 84 -2.40 -18.52 -2.38
C ASN A 84 -1.98 -17.23 -3.11
N THR A 85 -0.80 -17.21 -3.77
CA THR A 85 -0.24 -16.01 -4.37
C THR A 85 0.17 -16.20 -5.83
N ILE A 86 -0.36 -15.39 -6.73
CA ILE A 86 0.13 -15.27 -8.10
C ILE A 86 1.28 -14.27 -8.14
N VAL A 87 2.39 -14.64 -8.78
CA VAL A 87 3.56 -13.74 -8.94
C VAL A 87 3.73 -13.39 -10.41
N VAL A 88 3.56 -12.12 -10.76
CA VAL A 88 3.79 -11.58 -12.10
C VAL A 88 5.13 -10.86 -12.12
N VAL A 89 6.01 -11.21 -13.06
CA VAL A 89 7.38 -10.70 -13.09
C VAL A 89 7.65 -10.01 -14.41
N ALA A 90 8.09 -8.76 -14.33
CA ALA A 90 8.81 -8.04 -15.39
C ALA A 90 10.08 -7.45 -14.75
N SER A 91 11.17 -8.20 -14.82
CA SER A 91 12.47 -7.86 -14.22
C SER A 91 13.14 -6.63 -14.87
N ALA A 92 14.15 -6.10 -14.19
CA ALA A 92 14.92 -4.92 -14.64
C ALA A 92 15.59 -5.09 -16.02
N SER A 93 15.90 -6.32 -16.42
CA SER A 93 16.54 -6.64 -17.71
C SER A 93 15.55 -6.82 -18.86
N GLU A 94 14.26 -6.91 -18.58
CA GLU A 94 13.24 -7.09 -19.61
C GLU A 94 12.85 -5.76 -20.26
N SER A 95 12.15 -5.85 -21.39
CA SER A 95 11.78 -4.67 -22.18
C SER A 95 10.91 -3.69 -21.38
N ALA A 96 11.03 -2.40 -21.69
CA ALA A 96 10.18 -1.36 -21.10
C ALA A 96 8.69 -1.64 -21.34
N ALA A 97 8.33 -2.27 -22.47
CA ALA A 97 6.94 -2.65 -22.76
C ALA A 97 6.40 -3.69 -21.78
N LEU A 98 7.20 -4.72 -21.43
CA LEU A 98 6.82 -5.71 -20.43
C LEU A 98 6.68 -5.08 -19.05
N GLN A 99 7.63 -4.24 -18.64
CA GLN A 99 7.56 -3.53 -17.35
C GLN A 99 6.34 -2.60 -17.26
N TYR A 100 6.03 -1.88 -18.34
CA TYR A 100 4.84 -1.02 -18.42
C TYR A 100 3.53 -1.83 -18.33
N LEU A 101 3.44 -2.98 -18.99
CA LEU A 101 2.20 -3.76 -19.10
C LEU A 101 1.96 -4.73 -17.93
N ALA A 102 3.01 -5.17 -17.23
CA ALA A 102 2.90 -6.14 -16.13
C ALA A 102 1.84 -5.78 -15.06
N PRO A 103 1.69 -4.51 -14.62
CA PRO A 103 0.65 -4.14 -13.66
C PRO A 103 -0.77 -4.35 -14.20
N TYR A 104 -1.01 -4.09 -15.48
CA TYR A 104 -2.32 -4.34 -16.09
C TYR A 104 -2.64 -5.82 -16.21
N ALA A 105 -1.63 -6.65 -16.51
CA ALA A 105 -1.77 -8.09 -16.56
C ALA A 105 -2.09 -8.68 -15.17
N GLY A 106 -1.33 -8.28 -14.13
CA GLY A 106 -1.61 -8.69 -12.76
C GLY A 106 -2.97 -8.21 -12.27
N CYS A 107 -3.35 -6.97 -12.61
CA CYS A 107 -4.68 -6.45 -12.29
C CYS A 107 -5.80 -7.29 -12.93
N ALA A 108 -5.66 -7.66 -14.21
CA ALA A 108 -6.64 -8.52 -14.89
C ALA A 108 -6.79 -9.90 -14.22
N MET A 109 -5.69 -10.47 -13.71
CA MET A 109 -5.74 -11.71 -12.92
C MET A 109 -6.52 -11.51 -11.60
N GLY A 110 -6.38 -10.35 -10.95
CA GLY A 110 -7.13 -10.01 -9.73
C GLY A 110 -8.61 -9.75 -9.97
N GLU A 111 -8.95 -9.13 -11.10
CA GLU A 111 -10.34 -8.89 -11.48
C GLU A 111 -11.13 -10.19 -11.67
N TYR A 112 -10.47 -11.28 -12.08
CA TYR A 112 -11.10 -12.60 -12.17
C TYR A 112 -11.81 -12.99 -10.86
N PHE A 113 -11.15 -12.79 -9.72
CA PHE A 113 -11.69 -13.10 -8.39
C PHE A 113 -12.76 -12.08 -7.97
N ARG A 114 -12.47 -10.78 -8.13
CA ARG A 114 -13.42 -9.68 -7.83
C ARG A 114 -14.77 -9.90 -8.51
N ASP A 115 -14.75 -10.24 -9.80
CA ASP A 115 -15.96 -10.33 -10.62
C ASP A 115 -16.77 -11.61 -10.32
N ARG A 116 -16.16 -12.58 -9.63
CA ARG A 116 -16.80 -13.83 -9.15
C ARG A 116 -17.34 -13.75 -7.73
N GLY A 117 -17.26 -12.58 -7.10
CA GLY A 117 -17.70 -12.43 -5.71
C GLY A 117 -16.67 -12.92 -4.69
N GLU A 118 -15.41 -13.03 -5.10
CA GLU A 118 -14.27 -13.37 -4.25
C GLU A 118 -13.42 -12.13 -4.01
N ASP A 119 -12.50 -12.22 -3.04
CA ASP A 119 -11.66 -11.11 -2.62
C ASP A 119 -10.20 -11.36 -3.00
N ALA A 120 -9.55 -10.33 -3.53
CA ALA A 120 -8.15 -10.36 -3.90
C ALA A 120 -7.37 -9.15 -3.37
N LEU A 121 -6.09 -9.35 -3.09
CA LEU A 121 -5.11 -8.35 -2.71
C LEU A 121 -4.01 -8.30 -3.77
N ILE A 122 -3.77 -7.14 -4.37
CA ILE A 122 -2.68 -6.94 -5.35
C ILE A 122 -1.65 -5.94 -4.85
N VAL A 123 -0.37 -6.29 -4.97
CA VAL A 123 0.78 -5.43 -4.70
C VAL A 123 1.47 -5.09 -6.02
N TYR A 124 1.77 -3.81 -6.25
CA TYR A 124 2.55 -3.35 -7.40
C TYR A 124 3.92 -2.84 -6.93
N ASP A 125 5.01 -3.57 -7.20
CA ASP A 125 6.39 -3.27 -6.77
C ASP A 125 7.34 -3.02 -7.96
N ASP A 126 7.48 -1.80 -8.48
CA ASP A 126 6.83 -0.57 -8.01
C ASP A 126 6.32 0.30 -9.18
N LEU A 127 5.36 1.18 -8.89
CA LEU A 127 4.75 2.05 -9.90
C LEU A 127 5.68 3.20 -10.33
N SER A 128 6.71 3.53 -9.55
CA SER A 128 7.74 4.49 -9.97
C SER A 128 8.50 3.94 -11.19
N LYS A 129 8.88 2.66 -11.15
CA LYS A 129 9.54 1.97 -12.28
C LYS A 129 8.59 1.77 -13.46
N GLN A 130 7.30 1.53 -13.24
CA GLN A 130 6.31 1.50 -14.32
C GLN A 130 6.25 2.85 -15.06
N ALA A 131 6.19 3.96 -14.33
CA ALA A 131 6.15 5.30 -14.91
C ALA A 131 7.44 5.60 -15.72
N VAL A 132 8.60 5.20 -15.21
CA VAL A 132 9.88 5.34 -15.93
C VAL A 132 9.90 4.53 -17.22
N ALA A 133 9.42 3.28 -17.20
CA ALA A 133 9.30 2.44 -18.39
C ALA A 133 8.33 3.06 -19.43
N TYR A 134 7.19 3.58 -18.98
CA TYR A 134 6.24 4.26 -19.87
C TYR A 134 6.80 5.56 -20.46
N ARG A 135 7.57 6.31 -19.67
CA ARG A 135 8.29 7.51 -20.14
C ARG A 135 9.29 7.14 -21.23
N GLN A 136 10.07 6.07 -21.05
CA GLN A 136 11.01 5.59 -22.06
C GLN A 136 10.32 5.29 -23.39
N ILE A 137 9.23 4.53 -23.36
CA ILE A 137 8.43 4.21 -24.57
C ILE A 137 7.90 5.50 -25.21
N SER A 138 7.33 6.40 -24.41
CA SER A 138 6.73 7.64 -24.92
C SER A 138 7.75 8.55 -25.62
N LEU A 139 8.95 8.68 -25.05
CA LEU A 139 10.03 9.48 -25.63
C LEU A 139 10.57 8.84 -26.92
N LEU A 140 10.70 7.51 -26.98
CA LEU A 140 11.10 6.79 -28.20
C LEU A 140 10.08 6.98 -29.33
N LEU A 141 8.80 7.07 -28.99
CA LEU A 141 7.70 7.40 -29.91
C LEU A 141 7.60 8.90 -30.23
N LYS A 142 8.55 9.72 -29.77
CA LYS A 142 8.61 11.18 -29.97
C LYS A 142 7.35 11.91 -29.47
N ARG A 143 6.68 11.38 -28.44
CA ARG A 143 5.58 12.10 -27.78
C ARG A 143 6.15 13.28 -27.00
N PRO A 144 5.54 14.47 -27.05
CA PRO A 144 5.99 15.63 -26.29
C PRO A 144 6.04 15.35 -24.77
N PRO A 145 7.17 15.60 -24.09
CA PRO A 145 7.26 15.46 -22.65
C PRO A 145 6.70 16.67 -21.91
N GLY A 146 6.27 16.45 -20.66
CA GLY A 146 5.88 17.48 -19.70
C GLY A 146 6.83 17.56 -18.50
N ARG A 147 6.28 17.74 -17.30
CA ARG A 147 7.05 17.85 -16.04
C ARG A 147 7.90 16.59 -15.81
N GLU A 148 9.16 16.79 -15.39
CA GLU A 148 10.14 15.72 -15.15
C GLU A 148 10.32 14.74 -16.35
N ALA A 149 10.09 15.26 -17.56
CA ALA A 149 10.13 14.54 -18.83
C ALA A 149 9.10 13.40 -18.99
N TYR A 150 8.10 13.29 -18.10
CA TYR A 150 7.02 12.32 -18.25
C TYR A 150 6.04 12.74 -19.35
N PRO A 151 5.38 11.80 -20.04
CA PRO A 151 4.32 12.13 -20.99
C PRO A 151 3.11 12.73 -20.24
N GLY A 152 2.33 13.57 -20.94
CA GLY A 152 1.18 14.28 -20.33
C GLY A 152 0.08 13.36 -19.76
N ASP A 153 0.02 12.11 -20.22
CA ASP A 153 -0.94 11.08 -19.78
C ASP A 153 -0.39 10.13 -18.71
N VAL A 154 0.74 10.46 -18.06
CA VAL A 154 1.28 9.64 -16.94
C VAL A 154 0.33 9.56 -15.74
N PHE A 155 -0.53 10.55 -15.54
CA PHE A 155 -1.61 10.46 -14.55
C PHE A 155 -2.62 9.38 -14.96
N TYR A 156 -3.03 9.39 -16.23
CA TYR A 156 -4.01 8.44 -16.76
C TYR A 156 -3.51 6.99 -16.74
N LEU A 157 -2.20 6.80 -16.91
CA LEU A 157 -1.52 5.51 -16.72
C LEU A 157 -1.90 4.86 -15.38
N HIS A 158 -1.67 5.56 -14.27
CA HIS A 158 -1.92 5.02 -12.94
C HIS A 158 -3.39 5.10 -12.55
N SER A 159 -4.14 6.14 -12.97
CA SER A 159 -5.54 6.29 -12.57
C SER A 159 -6.39 5.16 -13.13
N ARG A 160 -6.28 4.84 -14.42
CA ARG A 160 -7.04 3.73 -15.03
C ARG A 160 -6.62 2.35 -14.51
N LEU A 161 -5.40 2.23 -13.98
CA LEU A 161 -4.93 1.00 -13.35
C LEU A 161 -5.55 0.86 -11.96
N LEU A 162 -5.37 1.87 -11.10
CA LEU A 162 -5.79 1.81 -9.70
C LEU A 162 -7.30 1.92 -9.53
N GLU A 163 -8.04 2.58 -10.43
CA GLU A 163 -9.52 2.60 -10.40
C GLU A 163 -10.17 1.24 -10.65
N ARG A 164 -9.40 0.23 -11.08
CA ARG A 164 -9.87 -1.17 -11.19
C ARG A 164 -9.88 -1.88 -9.83
N ALA A 165 -9.09 -1.42 -8.87
CA ALA A 165 -9.14 -1.90 -7.49
C ALA A 165 -10.34 -1.25 -6.79
N ALA A 166 -11.39 -2.04 -6.61
CA ALA A 166 -12.66 -1.59 -6.04
C ALA A 166 -13.43 -2.78 -5.46
N ARG A 167 -14.47 -2.47 -4.69
CA ARG A 167 -15.50 -3.43 -4.29
C ARG A 167 -16.73 -3.31 -5.18
N VAL A 168 -17.19 -4.44 -5.70
CA VAL A 168 -18.38 -4.53 -6.55
C VAL A 168 -19.63 -4.92 -5.74
N SER A 169 -20.79 -4.47 -6.19
CA SER A 169 -22.08 -4.79 -5.57
C SER A 169 -22.55 -6.20 -5.90
N GLU A 170 -23.49 -6.71 -5.12
CA GLU A 170 -24.10 -8.02 -5.32
C GLU A 170 -24.75 -8.14 -6.70
N ALA A 171 -25.41 -7.07 -7.14
CA ALA A 171 -26.04 -7.02 -8.46
C ALA A 171 -25.03 -7.11 -9.60
N TYR A 172 -23.82 -6.56 -9.43
CA TYR A 172 -22.76 -6.68 -10.43
C TYR A 172 -22.27 -8.13 -10.53
N VAL A 173 -21.98 -8.76 -9.39
CA VAL A 173 -21.50 -10.15 -9.35
C VAL A 173 -22.56 -11.10 -9.91
N GLU A 174 -23.84 -10.94 -9.52
CA GLU A 174 -24.94 -11.76 -10.05
C GLU A 174 -25.05 -11.64 -11.58
N ALA A 175 -24.94 -10.42 -12.12
CA ALA A 175 -24.97 -10.19 -13.56
C ALA A 175 -23.74 -10.78 -14.29
N PHE A 176 -22.54 -10.63 -13.74
CA PHE A 176 -21.30 -11.12 -14.35
C PHE A 176 -21.22 -12.66 -14.35
N THR A 177 -21.67 -13.29 -13.27
CA THR A 177 -21.60 -14.74 -13.06
C THR A 177 -22.84 -15.49 -13.57
N ASN A 178 -23.74 -14.82 -14.30
CA ASN A 178 -25.00 -15.40 -14.77
C ASN A 178 -25.82 -16.08 -13.65
N GLY A 179 -25.80 -15.51 -12.45
CA GLY A 179 -26.56 -15.99 -11.29
C GLY A 179 -25.81 -16.89 -10.29
N GLU A 180 -24.60 -17.39 -10.62
CA GLU A 180 -23.87 -18.29 -9.72
C GLU A 180 -23.35 -17.60 -8.43
N GLY A 181 -23.02 -16.31 -8.52
CA GLY A 181 -22.49 -15.49 -7.42
C GLY A 181 -23.54 -14.69 -6.66
N LYS A 182 -24.82 -15.10 -6.70
CA LYS A 182 -25.93 -14.34 -6.12
C LYS A 182 -25.71 -14.02 -4.64
N GLY A 183 -25.90 -12.75 -4.28
CA GLY A 183 -25.77 -12.26 -2.90
C GLY A 183 -24.33 -12.09 -2.40
N LYS A 184 -23.31 -12.33 -3.23
CA LYS A 184 -21.90 -12.10 -2.90
C LYS A 184 -21.41 -10.76 -3.43
N THR A 185 -20.46 -10.16 -2.73
CA THR A 185 -19.69 -9.02 -3.22
C THR A 185 -18.24 -9.45 -3.36
N GLY A 186 -17.58 -9.10 -4.46
CA GLY A 186 -16.15 -9.31 -4.60
C GLY A 186 -15.38 -8.01 -4.49
N SER A 187 -14.08 -8.11 -4.27
CA SER A 187 -13.21 -6.94 -4.17
C SER A 187 -11.80 -7.20 -4.67
N LEU A 188 -11.17 -6.13 -5.16
CA LEU A 188 -9.74 -6.08 -5.43
C LEU A 188 -9.14 -4.95 -4.60
N THR A 189 -8.43 -5.27 -3.53
CA THR A 189 -7.64 -4.32 -2.73
C THR A 189 -6.26 -4.15 -3.37
N ALA A 190 -5.76 -2.91 -3.47
CA ALA A 190 -4.47 -2.64 -4.08
C ALA A 190 -3.51 -1.91 -3.14
N LEU A 191 -2.27 -2.39 -3.05
CA LEU A 191 -1.15 -1.77 -2.36
C LEU A 191 -0.07 -1.36 -3.37
N PRO A 192 -0.22 -0.23 -4.07
CA PRO A 192 0.84 0.26 -4.93
C PRO A 192 2.04 0.73 -4.10
N ILE A 193 3.25 0.42 -4.57
CA ILE A 193 4.49 0.94 -3.99
C ILE A 193 4.99 2.11 -4.85
N ILE A 194 5.41 3.19 -4.20
CA ILE A 194 6.14 4.31 -4.80
C ILE A 194 7.45 4.52 -4.06
N GLU A 195 8.53 4.59 -4.83
CA GLU A 195 9.83 5.03 -4.33
C GLU A 195 9.99 6.53 -4.53
N THR A 196 10.26 7.25 -3.43
CA THR A 196 10.69 8.66 -3.43
C THR A 196 12.20 8.77 -3.51
N GLN A 197 12.68 9.96 -3.89
CA GLN A 197 14.10 10.31 -3.83
C GLN A 197 14.29 11.35 -2.73
N ALA A 198 15.15 11.03 -1.75
CA ALA A 198 15.47 11.91 -0.62
C ALA A 198 14.23 12.43 0.15
N GLY A 199 13.20 11.59 0.29
CA GLY A 199 11.96 11.91 1.01
C GLY A 199 11.02 12.86 0.27
N ASP A 200 11.30 13.24 -0.98
CA ASP A 200 10.47 14.19 -1.72
C ASP A 200 9.14 13.55 -2.18
N VAL A 201 8.10 13.80 -1.38
CA VAL A 201 6.70 13.42 -1.67
C VAL A 201 6.01 14.37 -2.66
N SER A 202 6.60 15.52 -2.94
CA SER A 202 6.05 16.56 -3.82
C SER A 202 6.45 16.38 -5.30
N ALA A 203 7.31 15.41 -5.57
CA ALA A 203 7.67 14.99 -6.92
C ALA A 203 6.42 14.56 -7.72
N PHE A 204 6.52 14.64 -9.04
CA PHE A 204 5.35 14.56 -9.92
C PHE A 204 4.60 13.22 -9.83
N VAL A 205 5.31 12.09 -9.95
CA VAL A 205 4.68 10.75 -9.89
C VAL A 205 4.13 10.43 -8.48
N PRO A 206 4.87 10.65 -7.37
CA PRO A 206 4.32 10.50 -6.02
C PRO A 206 3.02 11.28 -5.79
N THR A 207 3.00 12.57 -6.14
CA THR A 207 1.82 13.43 -5.97
C THR A 207 0.62 12.90 -6.74
N ASN A 208 0.83 12.45 -7.99
CA ASN A 208 -0.23 11.86 -8.80
C ASN A 208 -0.83 10.62 -8.12
N VAL A 209 0.00 9.69 -7.64
CA VAL A 209 -0.50 8.45 -7.04
C VAL A 209 -1.18 8.70 -5.69
N ILE A 210 -0.68 9.63 -4.87
CA ILE A 210 -1.35 10.06 -3.62
C ILE A 210 -2.77 10.56 -3.93
N SER A 211 -2.95 11.32 -5.02
CA SER A 211 -4.28 11.83 -5.40
C SER A 211 -5.23 10.76 -5.96
N ILE A 212 -4.72 9.60 -6.37
CA ILE A 212 -5.51 8.50 -6.96
C ILE A 212 -5.91 7.46 -5.90
N THR A 213 -5.02 7.12 -4.97
CA THR A 213 -5.32 6.12 -3.93
C THR A 213 -6.38 6.63 -2.96
N ASP A 214 -6.76 5.86 -1.95
CA ASP A 214 -7.67 6.24 -0.85
C ASP A 214 -6.92 6.60 0.44
N GLY A 215 -5.60 6.46 0.42
CA GLY A 215 -4.74 6.69 1.57
C GLY A 215 -3.28 6.41 1.22
N GLN A 216 -2.43 6.62 2.21
CA GLN A 216 -1.01 6.35 2.12
C GLN A 216 -0.42 5.95 3.47
N ILE A 217 0.53 5.03 3.41
CA ILE A 217 1.47 4.65 4.45
C ILE A 217 2.83 5.22 4.04
N PHE A 218 3.24 6.30 4.71
CA PHE A 218 4.52 6.95 4.48
C PHE A 218 5.57 6.35 5.41
N LEU A 219 6.58 5.70 4.82
CA LEU A 219 7.72 5.17 5.54
C LEU A 219 8.86 6.21 5.54
N GLN A 220 9.44 6.48 6.71
CA GLN A 220 10.50 7.46 6.87
C GLN A 220 11.87 6.83 7.13
N THR A 221 12.87 7.34 6.42
CA THR A 221 14.28 6.96 6.58
C THR A 221 14.80 7.22 7.99
N GLU A 222 14.45 8.36 8.59
CA GLU A 222 14.89 8.72 9.95
C GLU A 222 14.37 7.74 11.01
N LEU A 223 13.07 7.39 10.95
CA LEU A 223 12.48 6.37 11.83
C LEU A 223 13.15 5.01 11.65
N PHE A 224 13.38 4.61 10.40
CA PHE A 224 14.00 3.34 10.09
C PHE A 224 15.43 3.24 10.67
N ASN A 225 16.21 4.33 10.53
CA ASN A 225 17.58 4.43 11.05
C ASN A 225 17.61 4.50 12.58
N ALA A 226 16.60 5.10 13.20
CA ALA A 226 16.40 5.10 14.67
C ALA A 226 15.90 3.77 15.23
N GLY A 227 15.75 2.73 14.40
CA GLY A 227 15.31 1.40 14.82
C GLY A 227 13.80 1.26 15.03
N VAL A 228 13.00 2.22 14.58
CA VAL A 228 11.53 2.11 14.55
C VAL A 228 11.13 1.35 13.29
N ARG A 229 10.68 0.10 13.46
CA ARG A 229 10.24 -0.79 12.36
C ARG A 229 8.88 -1.39 12.71
N PRO A 230 7.84 -1.29 11.87
CA PRO A 230 7.83 -0.60 10.58
C PRO A 230 7.95 0.92 10.76
N ALA A 231 8.62 1.60 9.82
CA ALA A 231 9.00 3.00 9.93
C ALA A 231 7.87 3.97 9.53
N VAL A 232 6.65 3.70 9.99
CA VAL A 232 5.43 4.43 9.60
C VAL A 232 5.39 5.80 10.27
N ASP A 233 5.22 6.86 9.48
CA ASP A 233 4.93 8.20 9.99
C ASP A 233 3.42 8.33 10.34
N PRO A 234 3.04 8.48 11.61
CA PRO A 234 1.63 8.58 12.02
C PRO A 234 0.94 9.90 11.63
N GLY A 235 1.70 10.97 11.39
CA GLY A 235 1.18 12.28 10.99
C GLY A 235 0.82 12.32 9.51
N ILE A 236 1.76 11.89 8.66
CA ILE A 236 1.62 11.95 7.18
C ILE A 236 0.76 10.80 6.64
N SER A 237 0.85 9.62 7.26
CA SER A 237 0.10 8.45 6.79
C SER A 237 -1.38 8.55 7.16
N VAL A 238 -2.28 8.17 6.26
CA VAL A 238 -3.74 8.28 6.43
C VAL A 238 -4.48 7.25 5.60
N SER A 239 -5.57 6.70 6.13
CA SER A 239 -6.57 5.93 5.39
C SER A 239 -7.88 6.73 5.36
N ARG A 240 -8.38 7.10 4.17
CA ARG A 240 -9.64 7.88 4.05
C ARG A 240 -10.89 7.03 4.27
N VAL A 241 -10.79 5.72 4.09
CA VAL A 241 -11.86 4.78 4.49
C VAL A 241 -11.98 4.76 6.02
N GLY A 242 -10.84 4.81 6.71
CA GLY A 242 -10.77 4.96 8.15
C GLY A 242 -11.46 3.81 8.90
N GLY A 243 -12.20 4.14 9.96
CA GLY A 243 -12.76 3.15 10.87
C GLY A 243 -13.89 2.26 10.30
N SER A 244 -14.29 2.39 9.04
CA SER A 244 -15.16 1.39 8.39
C SER A 244 -14.37 0.16 7.93
N ALA A 245 -13.06 0.29 7.74
CA ALA A 245 -12.15 -0.81 7.42
C ALA A 245 -11.59 -1.53 8.67
N GLN A 246 -12.09 -1.23 9.87
CA GLN A 246 -11.64 -1.84 11.11
C GLN A 246 -12.65 -2.82 11.69
N THR A 247 -12.14 -3.86 12.36
CA THR A 247 -12.99 -4.67 13.23
C THR A 247 -13.49 -3.83 14.40
N LYS A 248 -14.64 -4.22 14.97
CA LYS A 248 -15.26 -3.48 16.09
C LYS A 248 -14.31 -3.30 17.28
N ILE A 249 -13.50 -4.32 17.60
CA ILE A 249 -12.56 -4.29 18.72
C ILE A 249 -11.38 -3.36 18.43
N VAL A 250 -10.77 -3.45 17.24
CA VAL A 250 -9.65 -2.57 16.87
C VAL A 250 -10.13 -1.13 16.87
N LYS A 251 -11.26 -0.82 16.23
CA LYS A 251 -11.82 0.54 16.20
C LYS A 251 -12.04 1.13 17.59
N LYS A 252 -12.48 0.32 18.56
CA LYS A 252 -12.70 0.76 19.94
C LYS A 252 -11.40 1.03 20.68
N LEU A 253 -10.37 0.20 20.47
CA LEU A 253 -9.11 0.27 21.21
C LEU A 253 -8.04 1.15 20.55
N SER A 254 -8.09 1.32 19.23
CA SER A 254 -7.12 2.12 18.46
C SER A 254 -7.47 3.60 18.40
N GLY A 255 -8.66 3.98 18.88
CA GLY A 255 -9.08 5.37 18.97
C GLY A 255 -8.05 6.20 19.72
N GLY A 256 -7.52 7.24 19.07
CA GLY A 256 -6.55 8.17 19.66
C GLY A 256 -5.08 7.75 19.56
N ILE A 257 -4.73 6.52 19.17
CA ILE A 257 -3.33 6.08 19.04
C ILE A 257 -2.57 6.96 18.04
N ARG A 258 -3.15 7.17 16.85
CA ARG A 258 -2.53 8.00 15.79
C ARG A 258 -2.30 9.43 16.27
N THR A 259 -3.31 10.04 16.90
CA THR A 259 -3.23 11.40 17.43
C THR A 259 -2.17 11.52 18.51
N ALA A 260 -2.11 10.56 19.45
CA ALA A 260 -1.10 10.54 20.50
C ALA A 260 0.32 10.44 19.94
N LEU A 261 0.53 9.58 18.93
CA LEU A 261 1.84 9.43 18.29
C LEU A 261 2.23 10.64 17.42
N ALA A 262 1.27 11.29 16.74
CA ALA A 262 1.53 12.52 15.99
C ALA A 262 1.95 13.67 16.94
N GLN A 263 1.18 13.89 18.01
CA GLN A 263 1.49 14.91 19.01
C GLN A 263 2.81 14.62 19.75
N TYR A 264 3.09 13.35 20.04
CA TYR A 264 4.36 12.95 20.63
C TYR A 264 5.56 13.41 19.78
N ARG A 265 5.48 13.28 18.45
CA ARG A 265 6.59 13.68 17.56
C ARG A 265 6.79 15.19 17.53
N GLU A 266 5.70 15.97 17.48
CA GLU A 266 5.77 17.43 17.56
C GLU A 266 6.40 17.89 18.87
N LEU A 267 5.95 17.32 20.00
CA LEU A 267 6.48 17.65 21.32
C LEU A 267 7.92 17.19 21.51
N ALA A 268 8.30 16.02 20.98
CA ALA A 268 9.66 15.50 21.10
C ALA A 268 10.69 16.42 20.43
N ALA A 269 10.33 17.05 19.30
CA ALA A 269 11.18 18.03 18.65
C ALA A 269 11.37 19.31 19.49
N LEU A 270 10.30 19.79 20.14
CA LEU A 270 10.35 20.98 21.01
C LEU A 270 11.08 20.71 22.34
N ALA A 271 10.87 19.53 22.91
CA ALA A 271 11.44 19.11 24.18
C ALA A 271 12.97 18.98 24.15
N GLN A 272 13.59 18.85 22.98
CA GLN A 272 15.06 18.84 22.84
C GLN A 272 15.70 20.18 23.23
N PHE A 273 14.93 21.29 23.22
CA PHE A 273 15.45 22.64 23.47
C PHE A 273 14.95 23.27 24.78
N SER A 274 14.08 22.59 25.54
CA SER A 274 13.53 23.12 26.80
C SER A 274 13.99 22.30 27.99
N SER A 275 14.55 22.98 29.01
CA SER A 275 14.92 22.36 30.28
C SER A 275 13.73 22.17 31.22
N ASP A 276 12.72 23.02 31.13
CA ASP A 276 11.51 22.97 31.96
C ASP A 276 10.30 22.63 31.11
N LEU A 277 9.85 21.39 31.26
CA LEU A 277 8.59 20.89 30.71
C LEU A 277 7.58 20.74 31.86
N ASP A 278 6.36 21.22 31.64
CA ASP A 278 5.25 21.02 32.56
C ASP A 278 4.88 19.53 32.68
N GLU A 279 4.19 19.16 33.76
CA GLU A 279 3.84 17.76 34.02
C GLU A 279 3.00 17.11 32.93
N THR A 280 2.15 17.88 32.24
CA THR A 280 1.28 17.35 31.19
C THR A 280 2.12 16.94 29.99
N THR A 281 3.02 17.82 29.56
CA THR A 281 3.97 17.53 28.47
C THR A 281 4.87 16.34 28.81
N LYS A 282 5.37 16.24 30.05
CA LYS A 282 6.16 15.07 30.50
C LYS A 282 5.38 13.76 30.41
N LYS A 283 4.13 13.73 30.89
CA LYS A 283 3.27 12.53 30.81
C LYS A 283 2.97 12.15 29.36
N GLN A 284 2.73 13.13 28.49
CA GLN A 284 2.47 12.89 27.08
C GLN A 284 3.69 12.35 26.34
N LEU A 285 4.89 12.85 26.65
CA LEU A 285 6.15 12.35 26.09
C LEU A 285 6.44 10.91 26.54
N ASP A 286 6.33 10.62 27.83
CA ASP A 286 6.54 9.26 28.36
C ASP A 286 5.54 8.25 27.77
N HIS A 287 4.26 8.63 27.68
CA HIS A 287 3.23 7.80 27.06
C HIS A 287 3.53 7.56 25.56
N GLY A 288 3.80 8.62 24.80
CA GLY A 288 4.07 8.53 23.37
C GLY A 288 5.31 7.70 23.04
N GLN A 289 6.36 7.81 23.86
CA GLN A 289 7.56 6.97 23.74
C GLN A 289 7.23 5.49 23.92
N LYS A 290 6.49 5.14 24.98
CA LYS A 290 6.09 3.75 25.24
C LYS A 290 5.18 3.18 24.15
N VAL A 291 4.25 3.98 23.63
CA VAL A 291 3.40 3.58 22.49
C VAL A 291 4.26 3.38 21.24
N THR A 292 5.24 4.24 20.99
CA THR A 292 6.17 4.09 19.85
C THR A 292 6.95 2.78 19.94
N GLU A 293 7.49 2.44 21.11
CA GLU A 293 8.16 1.16 21.35
C GLU A 293 7.21 -0.03 21.18
N LEU A 294 5.97 0.09 21.66
CA LEU A 294 4.94 -0.94 21.50
C LEU A 294 4.58 -1.17 20.03
N MET A 295 4.62 -0.14 19.18
CA MET A 295 4.32 -0.25 17.76
C MET A 295 5.46 -0.88 16.94
N LYS A 296 6.66 -1.01 17.51
CA LYS A 296 7.73 -1.76 16.86
C LYS A 296 7.35 -3.24 16.71
N GLN A 297 7.74 -3.81 15.59
CA GLN A 297 7.47 -5.17 15.21
C GLN A 297 8.57 -5.69 14.29
N LYS A 298 9.00 -6.94 14.52
CA LYS A 298 9.92 -7.62 13.62
C LYS A 298 9.17 -8.04 12.35
N GLN A 299 9.91 -8.12 11.25
CA GLN A 299 9.46 -8.79 10.04
C GLN A 299 9.24 -10.28 10.32
#